data_AF-A0A1J3K7N1-F1
#
_entry.id   AF-A0A1J3K7N1-F1
#
_cell.length_a   1.000
_cell.length_b   1.000
_cell.length_c   1.000
_cell.angle_alpha   90.00
_cell.angle_beta   90.00
_cell.angle_gamma   90.00
#
_symmetry.space_group_name_H-M   'P 1'
#
loop_
_entity.id
_entity.type
_entity.pdbx_description
1 polymer ?
#
loop_
_entity_poly.entity_id
_entity_poly.type
_entity_poly.pdbx_seq_one_letter_code
_entity_poly.pdbx_strand_id
1 'polypeptide(L)'
;HLFITIGINVNKCNSENPNNKCQGPGKGRLAASMNNISFVEPKVSILEAYYKQLEGYFTLDFPTAPEKSYDFVNGAPNDIANDTQAANGTRAMVLEYGSRVQIIFQNTGTLTTENHPIHLHGHSFYVIGYGTGNYDERT
;
A
#
# COMPACT_ATOMS: atom_id res chain seq x y z
N HIS A 1 11.53 -1.83 -12.72
CA HIS A 1 11.24 -0.79 -11.70
C HIS A 1 10.00 -1.23 -10.94
N LEU A 2 9.85 -0.80 -9.69
CA LEU A 2 8.67 -1.02 -8.87
C LEU A 2 7.93 0.30 -8.77
N PHE A 3 6.65 0.32 -9.11
CA PHE A 3 5.79 1.49 -8.99
C PHE A 3 4.84 1.22 -7.82
N ILE A 4 5.04 1.90 -6.71
CA ILE A 4 4.29 1.71 -5.47
C ILE A 4 3.46 2.95 -5.20
N THR A 5 2.15 2.85 -5.37
CA THR A 5 1.23 3.87 -4.87
C THR A 5 1.09 3.76 -3.37
N ILE A 6 1.00 4.88 -2.67
CA ILE A 6 0.81 4.95 -1.22
C ILE A 6 -0.36 5.89 -0.98
N GLY A 7 -1.29 5.48 -0.14
CA GLY A 7 -2.42 6.34 0.21
C GLY A 7 -3.16 5.89 1.46
N ILE A 8 -4.00 6.80 1.94
CA ILE A 8 -4.97 6.52 3.00
C ILE A 8 -6.29 6.13 2.36
N ASN A 9 -6.88 5.07 2.90
CA ASN A 9 -8.13 4.49 2.46
C ASN A 9 -9.18 4.62 3.56
N VAL A 10 -10.45 4.54 3.16
CA VAL A 10 -11.55 4.31 4.09
C VAL A 10 -12.24 3.02 3.69
N ASN A 11 -12.16 2.03 4.59
CA ASN A 11 -12.80 0.74 4.42
C ASN A 11 -14.21 0.76 5.01
N LYS A 12 -15.15 0.04 4.39
CA LYS A 12 -16.49 -0.15 4.95
C LYS A 12 -16.41 -0.80 6.32
N CYS A 13 -17.19 -0.31 7.27
CA CYS A 13 -17.19 -0.80 8.64
C CYS A 13 -18.52 -1.43 9.02
N ASN A 14 -18.59 -2.77 8.92
CA ASN A 14 -19.77 -3.55 9.29
C ASN A 14 -19.61 -4.12 10.70
N SER A 15 -19.48 -3.24 11.69
CA SER A 15 -19.28 -3.65 13.08
C SER A 15 -20.58 -3.66 13.87
N GLU A 16 -20.74 -4.65 14.76
CA GLU A 16 -21.84 -4.69 15.73
C GLU A 16 -21.81 -3.53 16.76
N ASN A 17 -20.64 -2.94 17.00
CA ASN A 17 -20.43 -1.78 17.86
C ASN A 17 -19.86 -0.60 17.05
N PRO A 18 -20.64 0.01 16.14
CA PRO A 18 -20.12 0.97 15.17
C PRO A 18 -19.59 2.25 15.82
N ASN A 19 -20.20 2.70 16.93
CA ASN A 19 -19.79 3.92 17.63
C ASN A 19 -18.33 3.88 18.13
N ASN A 20 -17.82 2.68 18.43
CA ASN A 20 -16.47 2.51 18.96
C ASN A 20 -15.47 2.06 17.89
N LYS A 21 -15.95 1.43 16.81
CA LYS A 21 -15.09 0.75 15.83
C LYS A 21 -15.13 1.36 14.43
N CYS A 22 -16.03 2.30 14.16
CA CYS A 22 -16.28 2.89 12.85
C CYS A 22 -16.20 4.42 12.92
N GLN A 23 -15.11 4.93 13.49
CA GLN A 23 -14.90 6.36 13.77
C GLN A 23 -14.26 7.13 12.61
N GLY A 24 -13.97 6.46 11.49
CA GLY A 24 -13.44 7.11 10.30
C GLY A 24 -14.51 7.90 9.54
N PRO A 25 -14.10 8.67 8.52
CA PRO A 25 -15.01 9.34 7.60
C PRO A 25 -16.09 8.41 7.06
N GLY A 26 -17.30 8.93 6.85
CA GLY A 26 -18.43 8.12 6.34
C GLY A 26 -18.84 6.94 7.22
N LYS A 27 -18.50 6.96 8.53
CA LYS A 27 -18.66 5.82 9.45
C LYS A 27 -17.87 4.58 9.00
N GLY A 28 -16.73 4.79 8.36
CA GLY A 28 -15.79 3.75 7.93
C GLY A 28 -14.69 3.47 8.95
N ARG A 29 -13.70 2.68 8.53
CA ARG A 29 -12.42 2.52 9.22
C ARG A 29 -11.31 3.05 8.34
N LEU A 30 -10.44 3.87 8.93
CA LEU A 30 -9.22 4.28 8.26
C LEU A 30 -8.33 3.06 8.03
N ALA A 31 -7.71 3.03 6.87
CA ALA A 31 -6.67 2.08 6.49
C ALA A 31 -5.60 2.83 5.70
N ALA A 32 -4.47 2.20 5.48
CA ALA A 32 -3.44 2.69 4.57
C ALA A 32 -2.98 1.52 3.71
N SER A 33 -2.65 1.80 2.45
CA SER A 33 -2.28 0.75 1.51
C SER A 33 -1.07 1.13 0.67
N MET A 34 -0.40 0.09 0.19
CA MET A 34 0.57 0.17 -0.89
C MET A 34 0.05 -0.62 -2.08
N ASN A 35 -0.03 -0.01 -3.27
CA ASN A 35 -0.66 -0.61 -4.45
C ASN A 35 -2.05 -1.21 -4.15
N ASN A 36 -2.85 -0.50 -3.35
CA ASN A 36 -4.20 -0.90 -2.92
C ASN A 36 -4.27 -2.17 -2.04
N ILE A 37 -3.13 -2.60 -1.46
CA ILE A 37 -3.06 -3.67 -0.46
C ILE A 37 -2.79 -3.07 0.93
N SER A 38 -3.75 -3.23 1.83
CA SER A 38 -3.59 -2.94 3.26
C SER A 38 -2.94 -4.13 3.95
N PHE A 39 -1.72 -3.95 4.45
CA PHE A 39 -0.98 -5.02 5.10
C PHE A 39 -1.69 -5.48 6.39
N VAL A 40 -1.88 -6.79 6.52
CA VAL A 40 -2.37 -7.41 7.75
C VAL A 40 -1.23 -8.19 8.38
N GLU A 41 -0.99 -7.97 9.66
CA GLU A 41 0.04 -8.70 10.40
C GLU A 41 -0.33 -10.19 10.50
N PRO A 42 0.55 -11.11 10.06
CA PRO A 42 0.29 -12.54 10.18
C PRO A 42 0.50 -13.04 11.61
N LYS A 43 -0.13 -14.16 11.95
CA LYS A 43 0.01 -14.79 13.29
C LYS A 43 1.39 -15.41 13.55
N VAL A 44 2.16 -15.66 12.50
CA VAL A 44 3.54 -16.16 12.54
C VAL A 44 4.38 -15.19 11.72
N SER A 45 5.58 -14.87 12.19
CA SER A 45 6.45 -13.91 11.48
C SER A 45 6.71 -14.38 10.05
N ILE A 46 6.77 -13.43 9.10
CA ILE A 46 7.06 -13.74 7.69
C ILE A 46 8.39 -14.48 7.54
N LEU A 47 9.40 -14.09 8.34
CA LEU A 47 10.71 -14.74 8.34
C LEU A 47 10.63 -16.21 8.78
N GLU A 48 9.90 -16.50 9.85
CA GLU A 48 9.72 -17.88 10.32
C GLU A 48 8.92 -18.71 9.30
N ALA A 49 7.82 -18.18 8.78
CA ALA A 49 7.01 -18.86 7.79
C ALA A 49 7.82 -19.19 6.52
N TYR A 50 8.68 -18.26 6.08
CA TYR A 50 9.60 -18.49 4.96
C TYR A 50 10.62 -19.59 5.27
N TYR A 51 11.35 -19.51 6.38
CA TYR A 51 12.41 -20.48 6.71
C TYR A 51 11.88 -21.89 6.96
N LYS A 52 10.71 -22.01 7.58
CA LYS A 52 10.06 -23.30 7.88
C LYS A 52 9.13 -23.79 6.78
N GLN A 53 9.01 -23.06 5.67
CA GLN A 53 8.11 -23.38 4.56
C GLN A 53 6.65 -23.58 5.01
N LEU A 54 6.17 -22.72 5.91
CA LEU A 54 4.80 -22.76 6.40
C LEU A 54 3.86 -22.06 5.40
N GLU A 55 2.83 -22.78 4.97
CA GLU A 55 1.83 -22.25 4.04
C GLU A 55 0.72 -21.44 4.75
N GLY A 56 0.06 -20.55 4.01
CA GLY A 56 -1.12 -19.82 4.48
C GLY A 56 -0.88 -18.59 5.35
N TYR A 57 0.38 -18.26 5.66
CA TYR A 57 0.73 -17.08 6.47
C TYR A 57 0.98 -15.80 5.65
N PHE A 58 1.42 -15.94 4.41
CA PHE A 58 1.62 -14.84 3.47
C PHE A 58 1.61 -15.36 2.03
N THR A 59 1.47 -14.48 1.06
CA THR A 59 1.55 -14.80 -0.37
C THR A 59 2.69 -14.02 -1.04
N LEU A 60 3.17 -14.50 -2.18
CA LEU A 60 4.30 -13.90 -2.93
C LEU A 60 3.86 -13.00 -4.10
N ASP A 61 2.61 -12.56 -4.09
CA ASP A 61 1.93 -11.85 -5.18
C ASP A 61 1.70 -10.37 -4.85
N PHE A 62 2.60 -9.73 -4.09
CA PHE A 62 2.53 -8.28 -3.92
C PHE A 62 2.72 -7.58 -5.28
N PRO A 63 1.78 -6.73 -5.72
CA PRO A 63 1.82 -6.14 -7.05
C PRO A 63 2.97 -5.14 -7.18
N THR A 64 3.73 -5.24 -8.27
CA THR A 64 4.88 -4.38 -8.57
C THR A 64 4.50 -3.04 -9.21
N ALA A 65 3.22 -2.85 -9.54
CA ALA A 65 2.60 -1.66 -10.09
C ALA A 65 1.14 -1.57 -9.60
N PRO A 66 0.53 -0.38 -9.54
CA PRO A 66 -0.90 -0.27 -9.25
C PRO A 66 -1.73 -0.97 -10.34
N GLU A 67 -2.81 -1.65 -9.95
CA GLU A 67 -3.70 -2.39 -10.87
C GLU A 67 -4.34 -1.47 -11.93
N LYS A 68 -4.59 -0.21 -11.55
CA LYS A 68 -5.17 0.81 -12.42
C LYS A 68 -4.29 2.04 -12.40
N SER A 69 -4.05 2.59 -13.59
CA SER A 69 -3.42 3.90 -13.76
C SER A 69 -4.49 4.97 -13.92
N TYR A 70 -4.29 6.10 -13.26
CA TYR A 70 -5.15 7.27 -13.25
C TYR A 70 -4.33 8.49 -12.83
N ASP A 71 -4.94 9.68 -12.77
CA ASP A 71 -4.32 10.82 -12.10
C ASP A 71 -4.29 10.53 -10.59
N PHE A 72 -3.17 10.00 -10.09
CA PHE A 72 -3.05 9.56 -8.70
C PHE A 72 -3.25 10.69 -7.70
N VAL A 73 -2.96 11.94 -8.07
CA VAL A 73 -3.03 13.09 -7.17
C VAL A 73 -4.43 13.72 -7.19
N ASN A 74 -4.99 14.00 -8.37
CA ASN A 74 -6.26 14.74 -8.48
C ASN A 74 -7.45 13.92 -8.99
N GLY A 75 -7.20 12.72 -9.53
CA GLY A 75 -8.22 11.82 -10.07
C GLY A 75 -8.29 10.48 -9.34
N ALA A 76 -7.77 10.42 -8.10
CA ALA A 76 -7.86 9.22 -7.29
C ALA A 76 -9.31 8.94 -6.87
N PRO A 77 -9.70 7.65 -6.75
CA PRO A 77 -10.96 7.26 -6.12
C PRO A 77 -11.12 7.93 -4.75
N ASN A 78 -12.19 8.69 -4.56
CA ASN A 78 -12.40 9.53 -3.36
C ASN A 78 -13.82 9.47 -2.79
N ASP A 79 -14.64 8.53 -3.28
CA ASP A 79 -15.96 8.26 -2.75
C ASP A 79 -15.87 7.15 -1.69
N ILE A 80 -15.94 7.55 -0.42
CA ILE A 80 -15.85 6.66 0.74
C ILE A 80 -16.86 5.50 0.67
N ALA A 81 -18.04 5.73 0.10
CA ALA A 81 -19.07 4.69 0.02
C ALA A 81 -18.79 3.65 -1.06
N ASN A 82 -17.97 4.01 -2.06
CA ASN A 82 -17.90 3.28 -3.33
C ASN A 82 -16.50 2.76 -3.65
N ASP A 83 -15.45 3.59 -3.55
CA ASP A 83 -14.20 3.32 -4.25
C ASP A 83 -12.90 3.64 -3.50
N THR A 84 -12.96 4.06 -2.23
CA THR A 84 -11.75 4.28 -1.40
C THR A 84 -11.20 3.02 -0.73
N GLN A 85 -11.82 1.85 -0.93
CA GLN A 85 -11.52 0.63 -0.16
C GLN A 85 -10.27 -0.09 -0.70
N ALA A 86 -9.40 -0.51 0.21
CA ALA A 86 -8.24 -1.34 -0.10
C ALA A 86 -8.46 -2.81 0.24
N ALA A 87 -7.81 -3.70 -0.51
CA ALA A 87 -7.83 -5.13 -0.22
C ALA A 87 -6.90 -5.42 0.97
N ASN A 88 -7.37 -6.23 1.92
CA ASN A 88 -6.53 -6.67 3.03
C ASN A 88 -5.68 -7.87 2.60
N GLY A 89 -4.40 -7.89 2.97
CA GLY A 89 -3.57 -9.07 2.74
C GLY A 89 -2.16 -8.96 3.31
N THR A 90 -1.57 -10.13 3.60
CA THR A 90 -0.15 -10.26 3.93
C THR A 90 0.59 -10.71 2.67
N ARG A 91 0.94 -9.75 1.81
CA ARG A 91 1.58 -10.02 0.52
C ARG A 91 3.03 -9.55 0.54
N ALA A 92 3.93 -10.38 0.03
CA ALA A 92 5.33 -10.08 -0.13
C ALA A 92 5.73 -10.14 -1.60
N MET A 93 6.88 -9.56 -1.91
CA MET A 93 7.57 -9.70 -3.19
C MET A 93 8.97 -10.23 -2.90
N VAL A 94 9.40 -11.22 -3.67
CA VAL A 94 10.74 -11.80 -3.58
C VAL A 94 11.63 -11.17 -4.64
N LEU A 95 12.85 -10.81 -4.25
CA LEU A 95 13.86 -10.28 -5.14
C LEU A 95 15.10 -11.18 -5.06
N GLU A 96 15.66 -11.51 -6.21
CA GLU A 96 16.87 -12.30 -6.29
C GLU A 96 18.06 -11.55 -5.69
N TYR A 97 18.96 -12.27 -5.03
CA TYR A 97 20.18 -11.70 -4.49
C TYR A 97 21.01 -11.00 -5.59
N GLY A 98 21.49 -9.78 -5.30
CA GLY A 98 22.26 -8.97 -6.23
C GLY A 98 21.42 -8.13 -7.22
N SER A 99 20.08 -8.21 -7.15
CA SER A 99 19.19 -7.38 -7.96
C SER A 99 19.41 -5.88 -7.73
N ARG A 100 19.39 -5.09 -8.80
CA ARG A 100 19.36 -3.63 -8.75
C ARG A 100 17.92 -3.16 -8.93
N VAL A 101 17.41 -2.44 -7.94
CA VAL A 101 15.98 -2.13 -7.84
C VAL A 101 15.80 -0.62 -7.83
N GLN A 102 14.98 -0.12 -8.75
CA GLN A 102 14.44 1.22 -8.71
C GLN A 102 13.01 1.14 -8.18
N ILE A 103 12.69 1.95 -7.18
CA ILE A 103 11.36 2.07 -6.59
C ILE A 103 10.86 3.50 -6.82
N ILE A 104 9.68 3.62 -7.38
CA ILE A 104 8.92 4.86 -7.53
C ILE A 104 7.83 4.82 -6.48
N PHE A 105 7.83 5.78 -5.56
CA PHE A 105 6.77 5.98 -4.59
C PHE A 105 5.85 7.09 -5.07
N GLN A 106 4.58 6.77 -5.32
CA GLN A 106 3.57 7.71 -5.80
C GLN A 106 2.51 7.89 -4.73
N ASN A 107 2.45 9.10 -4.15
CA ASN A 107 1.36 9.45 -3.25
C ASN A 107 0.02 9.53 -4.01
N THR A 108 -1.07 9.15 -3.37
CA THR A 108 -2.41 9.27 -3.93
C THR A 108 -3.28 10.27 -3.17
N GLY A 109 -4.19 10.94 -3.87
CA GLY A 109 -5.23 11.80 -3.28
C GLY A 109 -6.50 11.05 -2.86
N THR A 110 -6.43 9.75 -2.55
CA THR A 110 -7.61 8.90 -2.29
C THR A 110 -8.49 9.43 -1.16
N LEU A 111 -7.88 9.82 -0.03
CA LEU A 111 -8.58 10.55 1.04
C LEU A 111 -8.03 11.98 1.15
N THR A 112 -6.71 12.10 1.13
CA THR A 112 -5.96 13.34 1.13
C THR A 112 -4.53 13.04 0.68
N THR A 113 -3.84 14.02 0.12
CA THR A 113 -2.41 13.92 -0.19
C THR A 113 -1.59 14.25 1.06
N GLU A 114 -0.73 13.33 1.49
CA GLU A 114 0.13 13.55 2.67
C GLU A 114 1.60 13.23 2.39
N ASN A 115 2.50 13.65 3.27
CA ASN A 115 3.91 13.27 3.17
C ASN A 115 4.15 12.00 4.00
N HIS A 116 4.55 10.91 3.33
CA HIS A 116 4.81 9.62 3.96
C HIS A 116 6.31 9.35 4.05
N PRO A 117 6.92 9.41 5.26
CA PRO A 117 8.32 9.04 5.42
C PRO A 117 8.48 7.52 5.27
N ILE A 118 9.01 7.09 4.13
CA ILE A 118 9.18 5.66 3.83
C ILE A 118 10.52 5.15 4.35
N HIS A 119 10.45 4.05 5.11
CA HIS A 119 11.61 3.36 5.65
C HIS A 119 11.72 1.95 5.07
N LEU A 120 12.95 1.54 4.73
CA LEU A 120 13.26 0.20 4.24
C LEU A 120 14.24 -0.47 5.20
N HIS A 121 13.85 -1.63 5.74
CA HIS A 121 14.71 -2.38 6.65
C HIS A 121 15.87 -3.06 5.89
N GLY A 122 17.02 -3.18 6.56
CA GLY A 122 18.19 -3.92 6.08
C GLY A 122 19.00 -3.26 4.95
N HIS A 123 18.56 -2.10 4.44
CA HIS A 123 19.21 -1.43 3.31
C HIS A 123 19.18 0.09 3.49
N SER A 124 20.21 0.75 2.96
CA SER A 124 20.14 2.16 2.58
C SER A 124 19.90 2.27 1.08
N PHE A 125 19.38 3.41 0.64
CA PHE A 125 19.05 3.65 -0.76
C PHE A 125 19.44 5.07 -1.17
N TYR A 126 19.63 5.26 -2.47
CA TYR A 126 19.86 6.58 -3.06
C TYR A 126 18.54 7.17 -3.51
N VAL A 127 18.23 8.39 -3.06
CA VAL A 127 17.13 9.18 -3.61
C VAL A 127 17.62 9.87 -4.85
N ILE A 128 17.26 9.33 -6.03
CA ILE A 128 17.71 9.84 -7.33
C ILE A 128 16.78 10.89 -7.93
N GLY A 129 15.59 11.07 -7.36
CA GLY A 129 14.61 12.07 -7.78
C GLY A 129 13.45 12.18 -6.80
N TYR A 130 12.81 13.34 -6.77
CA TYR A 130 11.58 13.61 -6.02
C TYR A 130 10.83 14.75 -6.71
N GLY A 131 9.51 14.81 -6.55
CA GLY A 131 8.69 15.81 -7.20
C GLY A 131 7.26 15.80 -6.67
N THR A 132 6.43 16.66 -7.24
CA THR A 132 4.98 16.75 -6.96
C THR A 132 4.18 16.37 -8.20
N GLY A 133 2.96 15.90 -8.01
CA GLY A 133 2.11 15.43 -9.11
C GLY A 133 2.28 13.94 -9.38
N ASN A 134 1.95 13.53 -10.60
CA ASN A 134 2.12 12.15 -11.04
C ASN A 134 3.52 11.95 -11.62
N TYR A 135 4.16 10.83 -11.29
CA TYR A 135 5.39 10.43 -11.94
C TYR A 135 5.20 10.28 -13.46
N ASP A 136 6.07 10.93 -14.24
CA ASP A 136 6.17 10.77 -15.70
C ASP A 136 7.55 10.22 -16.01
N GLU A 137 7.61 9.04 -16.64
CA GLU A 137 8.86 8.36 -16.98
C GLU A 137 9.71 9.08 -18.03
N ARG A 138 9.12 10.07 -18.73
CA ARG A 138 9.78 10.83 -19.80
C ARG A 138 10.56 12.04 -19.29
N THR A 139 10.40 12.39 -18.01
CA THR A 139 10.99 13.56 -17.36
C THR A 139 11.77 13.15 -16.13
#